data_AF-A0AAN5Z3H7-F1
#
_entry.id   AF-A0AAN5Z3H7-F1
#
_cell.length_a   1.000
_cell.length_b   1.000
_cell.length_c   1.000
_cell.angle_alpha   90.00
_cell.angle_beta   90.00
_cell.angle_gamma   90.00
#
_symmetry.space_group_name_H-M   'P 1'
#
loop_
_entity.id
_entity.type
_entity.pdbx_description
1 polymer ?
#
loop_
_entity_poly.entity_id
_entity_poly.type
_entity_poly.pdbx_seq_one_letter_code
_entity_poly.pdbx_strand_id
1 'polypeptide(L)'
;MYSCSITPEYEAANEQYATDFDKGDLALPPSRKVAIVACMDARLDPVQILGIELGSAHVIRNAGGRAADALRSIIISQQLLGTREVVIVHHTDCGMLTFSDLDLKAKVRKDLDQDVDHMAFLPFGDLEQSVRDDVKFLKKSPLVLDVPITGYIYDVKSGKITVKIR
;
A
#
# COMPACT_ATOMS: atom_id res chain seq x y z
N MET A 1 16.89 26.99 1.38
CA MET A 1 17.06 26.71 -0.06
C MET A 1 15.94 25.75 -0.44
N TYR A 2 14.88 26.23 -1.08
CA TYR A 2 13.88 25.33 -1.64
C TYR A 2 14.52 24.62 -2.84
N SER A 3 14.55 23.29 -2.79
CA SER A 3 14.95 22.44 -3.92
C SER A 3 14.11 22.79 -5.14
N CYS A 4 14.72 22.77 -6.33
CA CYS A 4 13.97 22.80 -7.58
C CYS A 4 12.93 21.65 -7.56
N SER A 5 11.72 21.90 -8.05
CA SER A 5 10.66 20.89 -8.07
C SER A 5 10.99 19.78 -9.07
N ILE A 6 10.68 18.52 -8.75
CA ILE A 6 10.82 17.37 -9.66
C ILE A 6 9.70 17.31 -10.73
N THR A 7 8.62 18.09 -10.56
CA THR A 7 7.43 18.03 -11.43
C THR A 7 7.73 18.12 -12.93
N PRO A 8 8.62 19.01 -13.42
CA PRO A 8 8.90 19.08 -14.86
C PRO A 8 9.47 17.79 -15.43
N GLU A 9 10.24 17.02 -14.65
CA GLU A 9 10.77 15.73 -15.09
C GLU A 9 9.66 14.67 -15.24
N TYR A 10 8.67 14.70 -14.34
CA TYR A 10 7.50 13.81 -14.42
C TYR A 10 6.60 14.15 -15.61
N GLU A 11 6.42 15.43 -15.91
CA GLU A 11 5.65 15.89 -17.09
C GLU A 11 6.31 15.39 -18.38
N ALA A 12 7.62 15.58 -18.53
CA ALA A 12 8.37 15.11 -19.70
C ALA A 12 8.33 13.57 -19.84
N ALA A 13 8.49 12.83 -18.73
CA ALA A 13 8.38 11.38 -18.75
C ALA A 13 6.98 10.89 -19.16
N ASN A 14 5.92 11.60 -18.74
CA ASN A 14 4.55 11.27 -19.11
C ASN A 14 4.25 11.57 -20.59
N GLU A 15 4.78 12.65 -21.16
CA GLU A 15 4.67 12.92 -22.60
C GLU A 15 5.24 11.75 -23.41
N GLN A 16 6.39 11.22 -22.99
CA GLN A 16 6.99 10.04 -23.61
C GLN A 16 6.18 8.75 -23.38
N TYR A 17 5.57 8.58 -22.21
CA TYR A 17 4.67 7.44 -21.95
C TYR A 17 3.43 7.49 -22.86
N ALA A 18 2.89 8.68 -23.11
CA ALA A 18 1.66 8.87 -23.88
C ALA A 18 1.81 8.58 -25.37
N THR A 19 3.03 8.58 -25.94
CA THR A 19 3.22 8.36 -27.39
C THR A 19 2.79 6.99 -27.86
N ASP A 20 2.96 5.97 -27.01
CA ASP A 20 2.67 4.57 -27.32
C ASP A 20 1.49 4.01 -26.49
N PHE A 21 0.74 4.88 -25.81
CA PHE A 21 -0.35 4.46 -24.94
C PHE A 21 -1.55 3.95 -25.74
N ASP A 22 -1.88 2.67 -25.56
CA ASP A 22 -2.95 1.97 -26.28
C ASP A 22 -4.03 1.38 -25.34
N LYS A 23 -4.06 1.81 -24.06
CA LYS A 23 -4.91 1.21 -23.01
C LYS A 23 -6.11 2.07 -22.60
N GLY A 24 -6.56 2.96 -23.47
CA GLY A 24 -7.65 3.91 -23.19
C GLY A 24 -9.02 3.26 -22.94
N ASP A 25 -9.25 2.08 -23.52
CA ASP A 25 -10.55 1.38 -23.45
C ASP A 25 -10.64 0.34 -22.32
N LEU A 26 -9.65 0.30 -21.40
CA LEU A 26 -9.70 -0.62 -20.27
C LEU A 26 -10.91 -0.31 -19.37
N ALA A 27 -11.62 -1.36 -18.98
CA ALA A 27 -12.77 -1.25 -18.10
C ALA A 27 -12.35 -0.77 -16.69
N LEU A 28 -13.23 -0.02 -16.02
CA LEU A 28 -13.00 0.46 -14.67
C LEU A 28 -12.85 -0.68 -13.62
N PRO A 29 -13.67 -1.76 -13.64
CA PRO A 29 -13.50 -2.87 -12.71
C PRO A 29 -12.22 -3.67 -13.00
N PRO A 30 -11.37 -4.00 -11.99
CA PRO A 30 -10.16 -4.75 -12.21
C PRO A 30 -10.43 -6.16 -12.78
N SER A 31 -9.78 -6.50 -13.89
CA SER A 31 -10.06 -7.76 -14.62
C SER A 31 -9.75 -9.02 -13.80
N ARG A 32 -8.75 -8.97 -12.92
CA ARG A 32 -8.39 -10.08 -12.01
C ARG A 32 -9.19 -10.07 -10.71
N LYS A 33 -9.99 -9.04 -10.46
CA LYS A 33 -10.78 -8.87 -9.23
C LYS A 33 -9.92 -8.89 -7.97
N VAL A 34 -8.70 -8.35 -8.01
CA VAL A 34 -7.78 -8.30 -6.86
C VAL A 34 -7.62 -6.85 -6.38
N ALA A 35 -7.55 -6.67 -5.05
CA ALA A 35 -7.08 -5.44 -4.42
C ALA A 35 -5.78 -5.72 -3.67
N ILE A 36 -4.74 -4.94 -3.92
CA ILE A 36 -3.44 -5.03 -3.25
C ILE A 36 -3.30 -3.87 -2.27
N VAL A 37 -2.83 -4.15 -1.07
CA VAL A 37 -2.41 -3.17 -0.08
C VAL A 37 -0.91 -3.31 0.11
N ALA A 38 -0.16 -2.24 -0.13
CA ALA A 38 1.30 -2.25 -0.01
C ALA A 38 1.84 -0.99 0.65
N CYS A 39 3.09 -1.05 1.13
CA CYS A 39 3.77 0.14 1.65
C CYS A 39 4.02 1.18 0.54
N MET A 40 4.08 2.46 0.91
CA MET A 40 4.50 3.58 0.04
C MET A 40 6.01 3.64 -0.22
N ASP A 41 6.80 2.69 0.29
CA ASP A 41 8.25 2.64 0.12
C ASP A 41 8.65 2.75 -1.37
N ALA A 42 9.56 3.68 -1.67
CA ALA A 42 10.00 3.98 -3.03
C ALA A 42 10.76 2.81 -3.71
N ARG A 43 11.21 1.82 -2.93
CA ARG A 43 11.90 0.61 -3.42
C ARG A 43 10.94 -0.55 -3.71
N LEU A 44 9.65 -0.35 -3.46
CA LEU A 44 8.59 -1.33 -3.68
C LEU A 44 7.67 -0.81 -4.79
N ASP A 45 7.69 -1.44 -5.95
CA ASP A 45 6.69 -1.25 -7.00
C ASP A 45 5.76 -2.48 -7.04
N PRO A 46 4.55 -2.42 -6.46
CA PRO A 46 3.64 -3.56 -6.44
C PRO A 46 3.29 -4.08 -7.82
N VAL A 47 3.25 -3.18 -8.82
CA VAL A 47 2.88 -3.52 -10.20
C VAL A 47 3.96 -4.39 -10.81
N GLN A 48 5.22 -3.96 -10.72
CA GLN A 48 6.34 -4.73 -11.26
C GLN A 48 6.60 -6.02 -10.49
N ILE A 49 6.66 -5.99 -9.16
CA ILE A 49 7.07 -7.16 -8.36
C ILE A 49 6.04 -8.31 -8.41
N LEU A 50 4.77 -8.00 -8.65
CA LEU A 50 3.68 -8.98 -8.76
C LEU A 50 3.29 -9.28 -10.22
N GLY A 51 3.91 -8.63 -11.20
CA GLY A 51 3.58 -8.82 -12.62
C GLY A 51 2.15 -8.39 -12.97
N ILE A 52 1.71 -7.25 -12.43
CA ILE A 52 0.36 -6.72 -12.61
C ILE A 52 0.29 -5.97 -13.93
N GLU A 53 -0.65 -6.36 -14.78
CA GLU A 53 -0.94 -5.62 -16.01
C GLU A 53 -1.86 -4.42 -15.71
N LEU A 54 -1.77 -3.37 -16.52
CA LEU A 54 -2.65 -2.21 -16.38
C LEU A 54 -4.14 -2.64 -16.44
N GLY A 55 -4.95 -2.14 -15.51
CA GLY A 55 -6.38 -2.49 -15.38
C GLY A 55 -6.66 -3.84 -14.70
N SER A 56 -5.65 -4.58 -14.25
CA SER A 56 -5.87 -5.94 -13.72
C SER A 56 -6.15 -5.99 -12.21
N ALA A 57 -5.61 -5.08 -11.41
CA ALA A 57 -5.81 -5.01 -9.96
C ALA A 57 -5.89 -3.57 -9.46
N HIS A 58 -6.58 -3.35 -8.33
CA HIS A 58 -6.41 -2.11 -7.57
C HIS A 58 -5.14 -2.18 -6.72
N VAL A 59 -4.42 -1.06 -6.63
CA VAL A 59 -3.21 -0.94 -5.80
C VAL A 59 -3.40 0.22 -4.82
N ILE A 60 -3.51 -0.11 -3.55
CA ILE A 60 -3.68 0.83 -2.43
C ILE A 60 -2.34 0.90 -1.71
N ARG A 61 -1.80 2.12 -1.52
CA ARG A 61 -0.51 2.32 -0.86
C ARG A 61 -0.61 3.34 0.26
N ASN A 62 -0.02 3.02 1.40
CA ASN A 62 0.14 3.91 2.56
C ASN A 62 1.41 3.58 3.35
N ALA A 63 1.71 4.35 4.39
CA ALA A 63 2.87 4.08 5.25
C ALA A 63 2.72 2.72 5.95
N GLY A 64 3.61 1.77 5.63
CA GLY A 64 3.60 0.42 6.19
C GLY A 64 2.69 -0.59 5.50
N GLY A 65 1.83 -0.18 4.56
CA GLY A 65 0.86 -1.09 3.93
C GLY A 65 -0.27 -1.50 4.88
N ARG A 66 -0.62 -0.63 5.82
CA ARG A 66 -1.53 -0.92 6.93
C ARG A 66 -2.97 -1.11 6.46
N ALA A 67 -3.52 -2.29 6.74
CA ALA A 67 -4.88 -2.65 6.32
C ALA A 67 -5.97 -1.77 6.94
N ALA A 68 -5.78 -1.29 8.17
CA ALA A 68 -6.73 -0.41 8.86
C ALA A 68 -6.97 0.90 8.09
N ASP A 69 -5.89 1.53 7.61
CA ASP A 69 -5.94 2.76 6.84
C ASP A 69 -6.43 2.51 5.38
N ALA A 70 -6.16 1.33 4.83
CA ALA A 70 -6.66 0.92 3.52
C ALA A 70 -8.16 0.54 3.48
N LEU A 71 -8.81 0.36 4.64
CA LEU A 71 -10.13 -0.29 4.73
C LEU A 71 -11.21 0.39 3.87
N ARG A 72 -11.29 1.72 3.90
CA ARG A 72 -12.25 2.49 3.08
C ARG A 72 -12.11 2.16 1.59
N SER A 73 -10.87 2.08 1.11
CA SER A 73 -10.56 1.78 -0.30
C SER A 73 -10.88 0.32 -0.65
N ILE A 74 -10.62 -0.63 0.26
CA ILE A 74 -11.00 -2.04 0.09
C ILE A 74 -12.52 -2.19 -0.05
N ILE A 75 -13.30 -1.50 0.80
CA ILE A 75 -14.77 -1.54 0.74
C ILE A 75 -15.26 -1.07 -0.63
N ILE A 76 -14.81 0.08 -1.12
CA ILE A 76 -15.16 0.60 -2.45
C ILE A 76 -14.77 -0.40 -3.54
N SER A 77 -13.55 -0.93 -3.46
CA SER A 77 -13.02 -1.91 -4.41
C SER A 77 -13.88 -3.17 -4.50
N GLN A 78 -14.44 -3.64 -3.39
CA GLN A 78 -15.26 -4.86 -3.37
C GLN A 78 -16.71 -4.59 -3.76
N GLN A 79 -17.31 -3.54 -3.19
CA GLN A 79 -18.75 -3.25 -3.31
C GLN A 79 -19.10 -2.60 -4.65
N LEU A 80 -18.28 -1.68 -5.13
CA LEU A 80 -18.57 -0.91 -6.35
C LEU A 80 -17.82 -1.45 -7.57
N LEU A 81 -16.64 -2.05 -7.36
CA LEU A 81 -15.72 -2.39 -8.45
C LEU A 81 -15.40 -3.89 -8.55
N GLY A 82 -16.09 -4.73 -7.77
CA GLY A 82 -16.18 -6.17 -8.02
C GLY A 82 -14.96 -7.01 -7.64
N THR A 83 -14.00 -6.47 -6.88
CA THR A 83 -12.86 -7.28 -6.39
C THR A 83 -13.30 -8.36 -5.39
N ARG A 84 -12.66 -9.52 -5.44
CA ARG A 84 -12.96 -10.75 -4.70
C ARG A 84 -11.72 -11.45 -4.15
N GLU A 85 -10.63 -10.70 -3.99
CA GLU A 85 -9.39 -11.16 -3.34
C GLU A 85 -8.62 -9.94 -2.84
N VAL A 86 -7.98 -10.08 -1.67
CA VAL A 86 -7.11 -9.04 -1.10
C VAL A 86 -5.71 -9.60 -0.87
N VAL A 87 -4.70 -8.86 -1.34
CA VAL A 87 -3.29 -9.20 -1.13
C VAL A 87 -2.63 -8.09 -0.31
N ILE A 88 -1.98 -8.44 0.79
CA ILE A 88 -1.24 -7.51 1.64
C ILE A 88 0.25 -7.74 1.42
N VAL A 89 1.02 -6.69 1.17
CA VAL A 89 2.46 -6.75 0.92
C VAL A 89 3.18 -5.77 1.85
N HIS A 90 3.75 -6.29 2.94
CA HIS A 90 4.72 -5.54 3.75
C HIS A 90 6.13 -5.81 3.21
N HIS A 91 7.14 -5.18 3.77
CA HIS A 91 8.51 -5.38 3.30
C HIS A 91 9.57 -5.28 4.38
N THR A 92 10.74 -5.87 4.11
CA THR A 92 11.93 -5.75 4.96
C THR A 92 12.44 -4.31 4.96
N ASP A 93 13.11 -3.91 6.05
CA ASP A 93 13.68 -2.56 6.19
C ASP A 93 12.64 -1.43 6.04
N CYS A 94 11.43 -1.66 6.59
CA CYS A 94 10.35 -0.69 6.59
C CYS A 94 10.57 0.41 7.64
N GLY A 95 10.35 1.67 7.25
CA GLY A 95 10.42 2.80 8.18
C GLY A 95 9.46 2.68 9.36
N MET A 96 8.34 1.98 9.21
CA MET A 96 7.35 1.77 10.29
C MET A 96 7.85 0.86 11.43
N LEU A 97 9.02 0.23 11.28
CA LEU A 97 9.70 -0.54 12.33
C LEU A 97 10.61 0.33 13.21
N THR A 98 10.92 1.57 12.80
CA THR A 98 12.03 2.35 13.38
C THR A 98 11.60 3.37 14.41
N PHE A 99 10.30 3.45 14.72
CA PHE A 99 9.75 4.41 15.66
C PHE A 99 8.48 3.88 16.34
N SER A 100 8.12 4.48 17.49
CA SER A 100 6.82 4.31 18.12
C SER A 100 5.90 5.50 17.84
N ASP A 101 4.59 5.30 18.03
CA ASP A 101 3.59 6.37 17.88
C ASP A 101 3.93 7.58 18.78
N LEU A 102 4.43 7.31 20.00
CA LEU A 102 4.84 8.35 20.94
C LEU A 102 6.04 9.15 20.42
N ASP A 103 7.03 8.49 19.81
CA ASP A 103 8.22 9.15 19.28
C ASP A 103 7.86 10.11 18.15
N LEU A 104 7.01 9.67 17.21
CA LEU A 104 6.60 10.50 16.09
C LEU A 104 5.73 11.67 16.53
N LYS A 105 4.79 11.45 17.47
CA LYS A 105 3.98 12.53 18.06
C LYS A 105 4.84 13.56 18.77
N ALA A 106 5.81 13.13 19.57
CA ALA A 106 6.75 14.02 20.25
C ALA A 106 7.59 14.81 19.24
N LYS A 107 8.05 14.17 18.16
CA LYS A 107 8.81 14.82 17.09
C LYS A 107 7.98 15.88 16.36
N VAL A 108 6.72 15.60 16.03
CA VAL A 108 5.83 16.57 15.37
C VAL A 108 5.59 17.78 16.26
N ARG A 109 5.32 17.58 17.55
CA ARG A 109 5.20 18.70 18.51
C ARG A 109 6.46 19.55 18.57
N LYS A 110 7.63 18.91 18.63
CA LYS A 110 8.91 19.62 18.72
C LYS A 110 9.21 20.42 17.44
N ASP A 111 9.02 19.81 16.28
CA ASP A 111 9.49 20.37 15.01
C ASP A 111 8.48 21.33 14.38
N LEU A 112 7.18 21.11 14.60
CA LEU A 112 6.09 21.87 13.97
C LEU A 112 5.19 22.63 14.96
N ASP A 113 5.36 22.42 16.27
CA ASP A 113 4.50 23.01 17.32
C ASP A 113 3.01 22.69 17.13
N GLN A 114 2.69 21.47 16.68
CA GLN A 114 1.32 21.00 16.46
C GLN A 114 1.00 19.75 17.28
N ASP A 115 -0.26 19.64 17.72
CA ASP A 115 -0.76 18.45 18.41
C ASP A 115 -1.42 17.45 17.44
N VAL A 116 -0.95 16.20 17.52
CA VAL A 116 -1.37 15.08 16.65
C VAL A 116 -1.78 13.86 17.47
N ASP A 117 -2.19 14.04 18.73
CA ASP A 117 -2.61 12.91 19.58
C ASP A 117 -3.79 12.12 19.04
N HIS A 118 -4.69 12.79 18.32
CA HIS A 118 -5.86 12.22 17.68
C HIS A 118 -5.52 11.31 16.48
N MET A 119 -4.28 11.37 15.98
CA MET A 119 -3.81 10.54 14.87
C MET A 119 -3.13 9.27 15.39
N ALA A 120 -3.38 8.15 14.73
CA ALA A 120 -2.61 6.92 14.89
C ALA A 120 -1.70 6.77 13.67
N PHE A 121 -0.37 6.72 13.87
CA PHE A 121 0.58 6.54 12.76
C PHE A 121 0.83 5.07 12.43
N LEU A 122 0.31 4.15 13.25
CA LEU A 122 0.29 2.71 12.98
C LEU A 122 1.69 2.09 12.76
N PRO A 123 2.73 2.38 13.60
CA PRO A 123 3.97 1.62 13.56
C PRO A 123 3.75 0.17 14.03
N PHE A 124 4.76 -0.68 13.83
CA PHE A 124 4.75 -2.06 14.30
C PHE A 124 6.17 -2.49 14.72
N GLY A 125 6.26 -3.38 15.71
CA GLY A 125 7.55 -3.84 16.25
C GLY A 125 8.07 -5.14 15.62
N ASP A 126 7.21 -5.88 14.92
CA ASP A 126 7.56 -7.14 14.26
C ASP A 126 6.90 -7.20 12.88
N LEU A 127 7.73 -7.44 11.86
CA LEU A 127 7.31 -7.41 10.47
C LEU A 127 6.33 -8.55 10.14
N GLU A 128 6.62 -9.78 10.57
CA GLU A 128 5.76 -10.92 10.25
C GLU A 128 4.43 -10.83 11.00
N GLN A 129 4.48 -10.45 12.27
CA GLN A 129 3.29 -10.23 13.09
C GLN A 129 2.43 -9.11 12.52
N SER A 130 3.02 -8.02 12.00
CA SER A 130 2.24 -6.95 11.36
C SER A 130 1.40 -7.45 10.18
N VAL A 131 1.95 -8.37 9.37
CA VAL A 131 1.21 -9.00 8.26
C VAL A 131 0.10 -9.90 8.81
N ARG A 132 0.38 -10.70 9.85
CA ARG A 132 -0.61 -11.56 10.51
C ARG A 132 -1.77 -10.75 11.07
N ASP A 133 -1.47 -9.63 11.72
CA ASP A 133 -2.45 -8.74 12.34
C ASP A 133 -3.33 -8.09 11.29
N ASP A 134 -2.76 -7.60 10.19
CA ASP A 134 -3.51 -6.95 9.11
C ASP A 134 -4.37 -7.95 8.31
N VAL A 135 -3.88 -9.18 8.07
CA VAL A 135 -4.71 -10.28 7.51
C VAL A 135 -5.87 -10.62 8.45
N LYS A 136 -5.59 -10.78 9.75
CA LYS A 136 -6.60 -11.08 10.76
C LYS A 136 -7.63 -9.96 10.91
N PHE A 137 -7.19 -8.71 10.83
CA PHE A 137 -8.06 -7.53 10.87
C PHE A 137 -9.08 -7.57 9.75
N LEU A 138 -8.64 -7.78 8.50
CA LEU A 138 -9.56 -7.84 7.37
C LEU A 138 -10.50 -9.06 7.44
N LYS A 139 -9.98 -10.24 7.81
CA LYS A 139 -10.80 -11.45 7.98
C LYS A 139 -11.89 -11.32 9.04
N LYS A 140 -11.65 -10.52 10.08
CA LYS A 140 -12.62 -10.28 11.15
C LYS A 140 -13.57 -9.13 10.87
N SER A 141 -13.28 -8.31 9.85
CA SER A 141 -14.06 -7.12 9.57
C SER A 141 -15.38 -7.50 8.89
N PRO A 142 -16.55 -7.12 9.45
CA PRO A 142 -17.84 -7.35 8.79
C PRO A 142 -18.03 -6.47 7.53
N LEU A 143 -17.10 -5.56 7.26
CA LEU A 143 -17.11 -4.65 6.11
C LEU A 143 -16.36 -5.23 4.90
N VAL A 144 -15.63 -6.33 5.08
CA VAL A 144 -14.86 -7.02 4.04
C VAL A 144 -15.59 -8.31 3.70
N LEU A 145 -15.75 -8.60 2.40
CA LEU A 145 -16.36 -9.84 1.95
C LEU A 145 -15.54 -11.06 2.43
N ASP A 146 -16.22 -12.20 2.61
CA ASP A 146 -15.55 -13.48 2.88
C ASP A 146 -14.87 -14.00 1.60
N VAL A 147 -13.64 -13.52 1.39
CA VAL A 147 -12.83 -13.79 0.20
C VAL A 147 -11.39 -14.14 0.59
N PRO A 148 -10.58 -14.72 -0.32
CA PRO A 148 -9.18 -14.96 -0.04
C PRO A 148 -8.44 -13.67 0.36
N ILE A 149 -7.72 -13.75 1.48
CA ILE A 149 -6.82 -12.70 1.96
C ILE A 149 -5.46 -13.34 2.15
N THR A 150 -4.44 -12.83 1.47
CA THR A 150 -3.07 -13.35 1.55
C THR A 150 -2.09 -12.24 1.91
N GLY A 151 -1.27 -12.48 2.92
CA GLY A 151 -0.16 -11.61 3.30
C GLY A 151 1.19 -12.12 2.78
N TYR A 152 2.02 -11.21 2.28
CA TYR A 152 3.39 -11.41 1.82
C TYR A 152 4.37 -10.43 2.50
N ILE A 153 5.63 -10.84 2.56
CA ILE A 153 6.77 -9.98 2.87
C ILE A 153 7.66 -9.87 1.62
N TYR A 154 7.79 -8.67 1.10
CA TYR A 154 8.76 -8.32 0.07
C TYR A 154 10.13 -8.04 0.68
N ASP A 155 11.17 -8.71 0.21
CA ASP A 155 12.53 -8.41 0.62
C ASP A 155 13.16 -7.36 -0.31
N VAL A 156 13.35 -6.15 0.21
CA VAL A 156 13.89 -5.01 -0.55
C VAL A 156 15.32 -5.24 -1.05
N LYS A 157 16.05 -6.21 -0.49
CA LYS A 157 17.42 -6.54 -0.92
C LYS A 157 17.47 -7.52 -2.08
N SER A 158 16.57 -8.51 -2.09
CA SER A 158 16.59 -9.58 -3.09
C SER A 158 15.51 -9.44 -4.17
N GLY A 159 14.52 -8.57 -3.96
CA GLY A 159 13.37 -8.42 -4.85
C GLY A 159 12.34 -9.55 -4.74
N LYS A 160 12.49 -10.47 -3.78
CA LYS A 160 11.62 -11.64 -3.65
C LYS A 160 10.46 -11.37 -2.69
N ILE A 161 9.28 -11.90 -3.01
CA ILE A 161 8.21 -12.07 -2.03
C ILE A 161 8.37 -13.42 -1.33
N THR A 162 8.23 -13.41 -0.01
CA THR A 162 8.30 -14.58 0.86
C THR A 162 7.13 -14.56 1.82
N VAL A 163 6.89 -15.71 2.47
CA VAL A 163 5.82 -15.92 3.46
C VAL A 163 4.42 -15.78 2.84
N LYS A 164 3.62 -16.85 2.91
CA LYS A 164 2.20 -16.81 2.50
C LYS A 164 1.33 -16.96 3.74
N ILE A 165 1.02 -15.85 4.39
CA ILE A 165 0.13 -15.83 5.56
C ILE A 165 -1.31 -15.82 5.05
N ARG A 166 -2.08 -16.86 5.37
CA ARG A 166 -3.48 -16.96 4.99
C ARG A 166 -4.37 -16.80 6.20
#